data_AF-A0A317Y9J9-F1
#
_entry.id   AF-A0A317Y9J9-F1
#
_cell.length_a   1.000
_cell.length_b   1.000
_cell.length_c   1.000
_cell.angle_alpha   90.00
_cell.angle_beta   90.00
_cell.angle_gamma   90.00
#
_symmetry.space_group_name_H-M   'P 1'
#
loop_
_entity.id
_entity.type
_entity.pdbx_description
1 polymer ?
#
loop_
_entity_poly.entity_id
_entity_poly.type
_entity_poly.pdbx_seq_one_letter_code
_entity_poly.pdbx_strand_id
1 'polypeptide(L)'
;MPMTPLECDMAPAASRNKHLSRSWPLPRCGLLVLVLALAATAAVGSAQLSSEDYYDASCPAALLTIRTAVSTAVLLEPRMGASLLRLHFHDCFVQGCDASVLLDDTASFTGEKGAGPNAGSLRGFDVIDNIKMLLELLCPQTVSCADILAIAARDSVAQLGGPSWAVPLGRRDATTASASLANSDLPGPTSSLNGLLNAFSNKGLSSTDMVALSDRHGSRSSTAS
;
A
#
# COMPACT_ATOMS: atom_id res chain seq x y z
N MET A 1 24.15 15.27 -8.35
CA MET A 1 22.87 15.97 -8.13
C MET A 1 22.13 15.16 -7.07
N PRO A 2 21.73 15.73 -5.92
CA PRO A 2 21.02 14.98 -4.90
C PRO A 2 19.61 14.67 -5.43
N MET A 3 19.22 13.39 -5.40
CA MET A 3 17.87 12.95 -5.72
C MET A 3 16.92 13.55 -4.68
N THR A 4 15.87 14.24 -5.13
CA THR A 4 14.78 14.71 -4.26
C THR A 4 14.07 13.49 -3.64
N PRO A 5 13.45 13.62 -2.45
CA PRO A 5 12.61 12.55 -1.93
C PRO A 5 11.52 12.25 -2.97
N LEU A 6 11.28 10.97 -3.26
CA LEU A 6 10.36 10.54 -4.30
C LEU A 6 8.92 10.60 -3.78
N GLU A 7 7.96 10.69 -4.70
CA GLU A 7 6.54 10.95 -4.39
C GLU A 7 5.89 9.92 -3.45
N CYS A 8 6.48 8.74 -3.23
CA CYS A 8 5.97 7.75 -2.26
C CYS A 8 6.26 8.10 -0.81
N ASP A 9 7.29 8.92 -0.51
CA ASP A 9 7.59 9.36 0.85
C ASP A 9 6.84 10.65 1.21
N MET A 10 6.28 11.34 0.20
CA MET A 10 5.67 12.65 0.36
C MET A 10 4.18 12.53 0.66
N ALA A 11 3.81 12.75 1.92
CA ALA A 11 2.42 13.06 2.27
C ALA A 11 1.95 14.27 1.44
N PRO A 12 0.80 14.21 0.73
CA PRO A 12 0.33 15.32 -0.07
C PRO A 12 0.15 16.57 0.81
N ALA A 13 0.69 17.69 0.36
CA ALA A 13 0.29 18.98 0.89
C ALA A 13 -1.21 19.13 0.66
N ALA A 14 -1.99 19.09 1.76
CA ALA A 14 -3.40 19.42 1.72
C ALA A 14 -3.56 20.80 1.04
N SER A 15 -4.10 20.80 -0.18
CA SER A 15 -4.48 22.02 -0.88
C SER A 15 -5.59 22.67 -0.05
N ARG A 16 -5.20 23.58 0.84
CA ARG A 16 -6.12 24.45 1.56
C ARG A 16 -6.73 25.41 0.55
N ASN A 17 -7.86 25.01 -0.02
CA ASN A 17 -8.78 25.93 -0.67
C ASN A 17 -9.20 26.98 0.37
N LYS A 18 -8.63 28.19 0.27
CA LYS A 18 -9.08 29.35 1.03
C LYS A 18 -10.43 29.77 0.48
N HIS A 19 -11.50 29.19 1.01
CA HIS A 19 -12.85 29.68 0.78
C HIS A 19 -13.04 31.00 1.52
N LEU A 20 -12.95 32.11 0.79
CA LEU A 20 -13.42 33.42 1.25
C LEU A 20 -14.95 33.33 1.45
N SER A 21 -15.38 33.43 2.70
CA SER A 21 -16.79 33.55 3.07
C SER A 21 -17.34 34.93 2.70
N ARG A 22 -18.10 35.01 1.61
CA ARG A 22 -19.00 36.14 1.33
C ARG A 22 -20.42 35.74 1.73
N SER A 23 -20.96 36.42 2.73
CA SER A 23 -22.35 36.31 3.16
C SER A 23 -23.25 37.16 2.26
N TRP A 24 -24.17 36.50 1.54
CA TRP A 24 -25.29 37.16 0.84
C TRP A 24 -26.63 36.69 1.45
N PRO A 25 -27.64 37.56 1.54
CA PRO A 25 -28.91 37.22 2.17
C PRO A 25 -29.76 36.32 1.25
N LEU A 26 -30.45 35.36 1.86
CA LEU A 26 -31.34 34.40 1.21
C LEU A 26 -32.67 35.04 0.78
N PRO A 27 -33.17 34.76 -0.45
CA PRO A 27 -34.59 34.72 -0.70
C PRO A 27 -35.04 33.31 -1.14
N ARG A 28 -36.01 32.76 -0.40
CA ARG A 28 -37.13 31.84 -0.74
C ARG A 28 -37.06 30.79 -1.89
N CYS A 29 -35.93 30.55 -2.55
CA CYS A 29 -35.69 29.44 -3.48
C CYS A 29 -35.02 28.22 -2.82
N GLY A 30 -34.86 28.23 -1.49
CA GLY A 30 -34.04 27.26 -0.76
C GLY A 30 -34.56 25.82 -0.79
N LEU A 31 -35.87 25.60 -0.94
CA LEU A 31 -36.43 24.25 -0.83
C LEU A 31 -36.14 23.38 -2.07
N LEU A 32 -36.10 23.97 -3.26
CA LEU A 32 -35.82 23.23 -4.51
C LEU A 32 -34.33 22.90 -4.65
N VAL A 33 -33.45 23.79 -4.19
CA VAL A 33 -31.99 23.58 -4.17
C VAL A 33 -31.59 22.51 -3.14
N LEU A 34 -32.29 22.44 -2.00
CA LEU A 34 -32.04 21.43 -0.97
C LEU A 34 -32.35 20.01 -1.46
N VAL A 35 -33.42 19.83 -2.25
CA VAL A 35 -33.80 18.51 -2.80
C VAL A 35 -32.82 18.04 -3.89
N LEU A 36 -32.33 18.95 -4.74
CA LEU A 36 -31.28 18.65 -5.72
C LEU A 36 -29.92 18.36 -5.05
N ALA A 37 -29.61 19.02 -3.94
CA ALA A 37 -28.40 18.76 -3.15
C ALA A 37 -28.46 17.41 -2.41
N LEU A 38 -29.64 16.98 -1.93
CA LEU A 38 -29.82 15.64 -1.33
C LEU A 38 -29.79 14.50 -2.36
N ALA A 39 -30.14 14.75 -3.63
CA ALA A 39 -30.01 13.75 -4.69
C ALA A 39 -28.55 13.50 -5.10
N ALA A 40 -27.63 14.42 -4.79
CA ALA A 40 -26.21 14.32 -5.13
C ALA A 40 -25.37 13.52 -4.12
N THR A 41 -25.93 13.09 -2.98
CA THR A 41 -25.17 12.38 -1.92
C THR A 41 -25.31 10.86 -1.95
N ALA A 42 -25.94 10.27 -2.98
CA ALA A 42 -26.13 8.82 -3.09
C ALA A 42 -25.03 8.09 -3.90
N ALA A 43 -23.89 8.72 -4.18
CA ALA A 43 -22.70 7.99 -4.63
C ALA A 43 -21.96 7.45 -3.40
N VAL A 44 -22.46 6.36 -2.82
CA VAL A 44 -21.63 5.52 -1.94
C VAL A 44 -20.54 4.94 -2.85
N GLY A 45 -19.41 5.64 -2.94
CA GLY A 45 -18.24 5.18 -3.67
C GLY A 45 -17.77 3.87 -3.05
N SER A 46 -18.13 2.75 -3.67
CA SER A 46 -17.51 1.48 -3.35
C SER A 46 -16.10 1.57 -3.91
N ALA A 47 -15.10 1.71 -3.05
CA ALA A 47 -13.69 1.56 -3.42
C ALA A 47 -13.43 0.06 -3.68
N GLN A 48 -13.99 -0.46 -4.76
CA GLN A 48 -13.74 -1.82 -5.20
C GLN A 48 -12.45 -1.78 -6.02
N LEU A 49 -11.47 -2.57 -5.59
CA LEU A 49 -10.31 -2.81 -6.43
C LEU A 49 -10.79 -3.42 -7.75
N SER A 50 -10.24 -2.90 -8.84
CA SER A 50 -10.54 -3.33 -10.20
C SER A 50 -9.69 -4.54 -10.59
N SER A 51 -10.01 -5.12 -11.74
CA SER A 51 -9.25 -6.20 -12.37
C SER A 51 -7.79 -5.81 -12.65
N GLU A 52 -6.94 -6.81 -12.94
CA GLU A 52 -5.51 -6.61 -13.22
C GLU A 52 -5.22 -5.63 -14.37
N ASP A 53 -6.20 -5.36 -15.22
CA ASP A 53 -6.15 -4.45 -16.37
C ASP A 53 -6.37 -2.96 -16.01
N TYR A 54 -6.46 -2.62 -14.71
CA TYR A 54 -6.71 -1.24 -14.24
C TYR A 54 -5.77 -0.19 -14.86
N TYR A 55 -4.51 -0.57 -15.13
CA TYR A 55 -3.50 0.31 -15.74
C TYR A 55 -3.29 0.11 -17.24
N ASP A 56 -4.00 -0.81 -17.91
CA ASP A 56 -3.73 -1.17 -19.30
C ASP A 56 -3.90 0.01 -20.27
N ALA A 57 -4.82 0.92 -19.98
CA ALA A 57 -5.05 2.12 -20.79
C ALA A 57 -4.20 3.33 -20.35
N SER A 58 -3.97 3.48 -19.04
CA SER A 58 -3.35 4.69 -18.46
C SER A 58 -1.83 4.57 -18.31
N CYS A 59 -1.33 3.37 -18.04
CA CYS A 59 0.09 3.05 -17.98
C CYS A 59 0.35 1.59 -18.43
N PRO A 60 0.30 1.30 -19.74
CA PRO A 60 0.40 -0.07 -20.26
C PRO A 60 1.69 -0.81 -19.86
N ALA A 61 2.76 -0.06 -19.58
CA ALA A 61 4.06 -0.62 -19.17
C ALA A 61 4.18 -0.85 -17.66
N ALA A 62 3.17 -0.48 -16.84
CA ALA A 62 3.29 -0.46 -15.37
C ALA A 62 3.69 -1.82 -14.79
N LEU A 63 2.90 -2.86 -15.06
CA LEU A 63 3.11 -4.20 -14.50
C LEU A 63 4.45 -4.80 -14.97
N LEU A 64 4.84 -4.56 -16.22
CA LEU A 64 6.11 -5.05 -16.76
C LEU A 64 7.30 -4.35 -16.10
N THR A 65 7.23 -3.04 -15.92
CA THR A 65 8.28 -2.24 -15.25
C THR A 65 8.48 -2.69 -13.81
N ILE A 66 7.39 -2.85 -13.05
CA ILE A 66 7.44 -3.33 -11.66
C ILE A 66 8.07 -4.73 -11.61
N ARG A 67 7.58 -5.67 -12.42
CA ARG A 67 8.10 -7.04 -12.48
C ARG A 67 9.58 -7.08 -12.80
N THR A 68 10.04 -6.27 -13.74
CA THR A 68 11.43 -6.24 -14.18
C THR A 68 12.34 -5.71 -13.07
N ALA A 69 11.94 -4.62 -12.41
CA ALA A 69 12.70 -4.05 -11.31
C ALA A 69 12.77 -5.00 -10.10
N VAL A 70 11.64 -5.63 -9.72
CA VAL A 70 11.58 -6.62 -8.65
C VAL A 70 12.43 -7.84 -8.98
N SER A 71 12.31 -8.38 -10.20
CA SER A 71 13.13 -9.50 -10.66
C SER A 71 14.61 -9.17 -10.53
N THR A 72 15.03 -7.99 -10.97
CA THR A 72 16.43 -7.54 -10.88
C THR A 72 16.87 -7.45 -9.42
N ALA A 73 16.06 -6.86 -8.54
CA ALA A 73 16.37 -6.74 -7.12
C ALA A 73 16.50 -8.10 -6.42
N VAL A 74 15.60 -9.05 -6.73
CA VAL A 74 15.63 -10.42 -6.17
C VAL A 74 16.81 -11.23 -6.72
N LEU A 75 17.17 -11.05 -8.00
CA LEU A 75 18.35 -11.70 -8.58
C LEU A 75 19.65 -11.22 -7.93
N LEU A 76 19.74 -9.94 -7.59
CA LEU A 76 20.88 -9.35 -6.90
C LEU A 76 20.93 -9.74 -5.41
N GLU A 77 19.80 -9.70 -4.72
CA GLU A 77 19.65 -10.14 -3.34
C GLU A 77 18.40 -11.02 -3.18
N PRO A 78 18.52 -12.36 -3.13
CA PRO A 78 17.36 -13.25 -3.02
C PRO A 78 16.46 -12.97 -1.81
N ARG A 79 17.03 -12.46 -0.71
CA ARG A 79 16.27 -12.06 0.49
C ARG A 79 15.37 -10.83 0.27
N MET A 80 15.59 -10.07 -0.80
CA MET A 80 14.78 -8.90 -1.12
C MET A 80 13.34 -9.28 -1.41
N GLY A 81 13.09 -10.44 -2.05
CA GLY A 81 11.72 -10.89 -2.33
C GLY A 81 10.89 -11.10 -1.05
N ALA A 82 11.49 -11.73 -0.04
CA ALA A 82 10.86 -11.87 1.27
C ALA A 82 10.69 -10.51 1.99
N SER A 83 11.59 -9.56 1.73
CA SER A 83 11.55 -8.23 2.33
C SER A 83 10.42 -7.38 1.75
N LEU A 84 10.22 -7.42 0.43
CA LEU A 84 9.12 -6.74 -0.27
C LEU A 84 7.75 -7.33 0.08
N LEU A 85 7.66 -8.67 0.17
CA LEU A 85 6.45 -9.33 0.65
C LEU A 85 6.11 -8.90 2.08
N ARG A 86 7.12 -8.86 2.96
CA ARG A 86 6.94 -8.39 4.34
C ARG A 86 6.56 -6.91 4.39
N LEU A 87 7.14 -6.07 3.54
CA LEU A 87 6.80 -4.65 3.47
C LEU A 87 5.32 -4.45 3.12
N HIS A 88 4.79 -5.20 2.14
CA HIS A 88 3.37 -5.18 1.80
C HIS A 88 2.47 -5.73 2.93
N PHE A 89 2.91 -6.79 3.64
CA PHE A 89 2.19 -7.26 4.83
C PHE A 89 2.08 -6.16 5.89
N HIS A 90 3.19 -5.47 6.18
CA HIS A 90 3.22 -4.40 7.17
C HIS A 90 2.35 -3.21 6.77
N ASP A 91 2.31 -2.86 5.49
CA ASP A 91 1.37 -1.87 4.94
C ASP A 91 -0.08 -2.30 5.23
N CYS A 92 -0.51 -3.44 4.71
CA CYS A 92 -1.89 -3.90 4.84
C CYS A 92 -2.37 -4.13 6.28
N PHE A 93 -1.47 -4.51 7.19
CA PHE A 93 -1.83 -4.75 8.59
C PHE A 93 -2.05 -3.46 9.38
N VAL A 94 -1.54 -2.32 8.94
CA VAL A 94 -1.69 -1.04 9.63
C VAL A 94 -2.58 -0.17 8.78
N GLN A 95 -3.77 0.20 9.27
CA GLN A 95 -4.74 1.07 8.57
C GLN A 95 -5.16 0.70 7.12
N GLY A 96 -4.67 -0.41 6.56
CA GLY A 96 -5.04 -0.93 5.24
C GLY A 96 -3.87 -0.85 4.25
N CYS A 97 -4.05 -1.40 3.05
CA CYS A 97 -3.00 -1.35 2.02
C CYS A 97 -3.03 0.02 1.32
N ASP A 98 -2.44 1.04 1.93
CA ASP A 98 -2.54 2.43 1.50
C ASP A 98 -1.17 3.11 1.38
N ALA A 99 -0.08 2.35 1.41
CA ALA A 99 1.30 2.84 1.35
C ALA A 99 1.70 3.78 2.51
N SER A 100 0.95 3.83 3.62
CA SER A 100 1.32 4.64 4.78
C SER A 100 2.68 4.24 5.37
N VAL A 101 3.06 2.96 5.24
CA VAL A 101 4.35 2.43 5.70
C VAL A 101 5.55 3.07 4.99
N LEU A 102 5.34 3.64 3.79
CA LEU A 102 6.39 4.30 3.01
C LEU A 102 6.64 5.73 3.44
N LEU A 103 5.72 6.38 4.16
CA LEU A 103 5.88 7.79 4.53
C LEU A 103 7.00 8.00 5.54
N ASP A 104 7.91 8.92 5.22
CA ASP A 104 9.02 9.32 6.09
C ASP A 104 8.59 10.30 7.19
N ASP A 105 9.34 10.31 8.28
CA ASP A 105 9.21 11.31 9.33
C ASP A 105 9.51 12.71 8.76
N THR A 106 8.71 13.69 9.15
CA THR A 106 8.96 15.12 8.91
C THR A 106 8.89 15.90 10.22
N ALA A 107 9.21 17.19 10.20
CA ALA A 107 9.15 18.02 11.41
C ALA A 107 7.77 18.07 12.06
N SER A 108 6.69 17.78 11.32
CA SER A 108 5.30 17.83 11.81
C SER A 108 4.55 16.51 11.65
N PHE A 109 5.22 15.42 11.27
CA PHE A 109 4.60 14.14 10.98
C PHE A 109 5.54 12.99 11.38
N THR A 110 5.00 11.97 12.03
CA THR A 110 5.73 10.75 12.37
C THR A 110 5.13 9.61 11.56
N GLY A 111 5.94 9.02 10.69
CA GLY A 111 5.62 7.87 9.88
C GLY A 111 5.67 6.56 10.66
N GLU A 112 5.53 5.45 9.96
CA GLU A 112 5.53 4.11 10.57
C GLU A 112 6.92 3.47 10.64
N LYS A 113 7.89 3.97 9.88
CA LYS A 113 9.24 3.37 9.77
C LYS A 113 9.95 3.29 11.13
N GLY A 114 9.66 4.22 12.05
CA GLY A 114 10.19 4.26 13.41
C GLY A 114 9.46 3.38 14.45
N ALA A 115 8.34 2.73 14.10
CA ALA A 115 7.64 1.84 15.02
C ALA A 115 8.48 0.61 15.38
N GLY A 116 8.30 0.04 16.58
CA GLY A 116 9.13 -1.08 17.08
C GLY A 116 9.21 -2.28 16.13
N PRO A 117 8.09 -2.73 15.51
CA PRO A 117 8.11 -3.82 14.53
C PRO A 117 8.83 -3.47 13.20
N ASN A 118 9.02 -2.19 12.90
CA ASN A 118 9.52 -1.68 11.63
C ASN A 118 10.99 -1.22 11.71
N ALA A 119 11.36 -0.55 12.80
CA ALA A 119 12.63 0.13 13.00
C ALA A 119 13.82 -0.83 12.85
N GLY A 120 14.68 -0.56 11.88
CA GLY A 120 15.84 -1.40 11.56
C GLY A 120 15.49 -2.81 11.07
N SER A 121 14.23 -3.07 10.73
CA SER A 121 13.71 -4.39 10.39
C SER A 121 13.14 -4.46 8.97
N LEU A 122 12.35 -3.47 8.56
CA LEU A 122 11.85 -3.36 7.18
C LEU A 122 12.96 -2.95 6.22
N ARG A 123 12.91 -3.48 5.00
CA ARG A 123 13.89 -3.25 3.92
C ARG A 123 13.17 -3.25 2.57
N GLY A 124 13.82 -2.72 1.53
CA GLY A 124 13.30 -2.69 0.17
C GLY A 124 12.60 -1.38 -0.21
N PHE A 125 12.64 -0.36 0.66
CA PHE A 125 12.14 0.98 0.35
C PHE A 125 12.81 1.56 -0.92
N ASP A 126 14.12 1.37 -1.05
CA ASP A 126 14.93 1.77 -2.20
C ASP A 126 14.50 1.10 -3.52
N VAL A 127 14.03 -0.14 -3.45
CA VAL A 127 13.47 -0.85 -4.61
C VAL A 127 12.14 -0.23 -5.03
N ILE A 128 11.28 0.08 -4.06
CA ILE A 128 9.98 0.75 -4.31
C ILE A 128 10.20 2.14 -4.88
N ASP A 129 11.15 2.90 -4.34
CA ASP A 129 11.55 4.22 -4.83
C ASP A 129 12.02 4.17 -6.28
N ASN A 130 12.90 3.24 -6.62
CA ASN A 130 13.36 3.05 -7.99
C ASN A 130 12.20 2.70 -8.94
N ILE A 131 11.29 1.82 -8.52
CA ILE A 131 10.10 1.47 -9.30
C ILE A 131 9.23 2.71 -9.52
N LYS A 132 8.93 3.46 -8.46
CA LYS A 132 8.11 4.68 -8.55
C LYS A 132 8.75 5.69 -9.49
N MET A 133 10.05 5.93 -9.36
CA MET A 133 10.79 6.83 -10.24
C MET A 133 10.63 6.42 -11.72
N LEU A 134 10.82 5.14 -12.05
CA LEU A 134 10.66 4.65 -13.41
C LEU A 134 9.22 4.82 -13.93
N LEU A 135 8.22 4.56 -13.08
CA LEU A 135 6.82 4.72 -13.45
C LEU A 135 6.43 6.19 -13.64
N GLU A 136 6.91 7.10 -12.80
CA GLU A 136 6.64 8.54 -12.96
C GLU A 136 7.28 9.11 -14.23
N LEU A 137 8.38 8.54 -14.71
CA LEU A 137 8.95 8.89 -16.02
C LEU A 137 8.09 8.39 -17.20
N LEU A 138 7.37 7.28 -17.03
CA LEU A 138 6.57 6.66 -18.09
C LEU A 138 5.13 7.19 -18.12
N CYS A 139 4.53 7.35 -16.96
CA CYS A 139 3.12 7.68 -16.77
C CYS A 139 2.95 8.51 -15.48
N PRO A 140 3.22 9.83 -15.55
CA PRO A 140 3.19 10.70 -14.38
C PRO A 140 1.87 10.61 -13.60
N GLN A 141 1.96 10.59 -12.28
CA GLN A 141 0.86 10.64 -11.32
C GLN A 141 -0.25 9.60 -11.56
N THR A 142 0.12 8.44 -12.11
CA THR A 142 -0.85 7.42 -12.53
C THR A 142 -0.87 6.22 -11.59
N VAL A 143 0.29 5.62 -11.30
CA VAL A 143 0.37 4.39 -10.50
C VAL A 143 0.60 4.74 -9.02
N SER A 144 -0.25 4.23 -8.14
CA SER A 144 -0.14 4.47 -6.69
C SER A 144 0.98 3.63 -6.08
N CYS A 145 1.58 4.14 -5.02
CA CYS A 145 2.59 3.43 -4.24
C CYS A 145 1.99 2.18 -3.57
N ALA A 146 0.72 2.23 -3.18
CA ALA A 146 -0.01 1.10 -2.62
C ALA A 146 -0.14 -0.05 -3.62
N ASP A 147 -0.44 0.23 -4.89
CA ASP A 147 -0.47 -0.81 -5.93
C ASP A 147 0.93 -1.29 -6.32
N ILE A 148 1.95 -0.42 -6.28
CA ILE A 148 3.35 -0.84 -6.47
C ILE A 148 3.73 -1.88 -5.41
N LEU A 149 3.42 -1.65 -4.13
CA LEU A 149 3.67 -2.62 -3.05
C LEU A 149 2.97 -3.95 -3.29
N ALA A 150 1.69 -3.92 -3.66
CA ALA A 150 0.90 -5.12 -3.91
C ALA A 150 1.44 -5.96 -5.08
N ILE A 151 1.77 -5.30 -6.19
CA ILE A 151 2.36 -5.96 -7.38
C ILE A 151 3.76 -6.48 -7.04
N ALA A 152 4.58 -5.70 -6.33
CA ALA A 152 5.94 -6.08 -5.97
C ALA A 152 5.98 -7.29 -5.04
N ALA A 153 5.04 -7.40 -4.10
CA ALA A 153 4.88 -8.59 -3.26
C ALA A 153 4.53 -9.83 -4.08
N ARG A 154 3.57 -9.72 -5.02
CA ARG A 154 3.19 -10.82 -5.93
C ARG A 154 4.37 -11.28 -6.78
N ASP A 155 5.05 -10.33 -7.43
CA ASP A 155 6.18 -10.64 -8.30
C ASP A 155 7.35 -11.22 -7.49
N SER A 156 7.55 -10.78 -6.23
CA SER A 156 8.56 -11.37 -5.34
C SER A 156 8.29 -12.84 -5.02
N VAL A 157 7.03 -13.21 -4.75
CA VAL A 157 6.65 -14.61 -4.50
C VAL A 157 6.89 -15.45 -5.76
N ALA A 158 6.47 -14.96 -6.92
CA ALA A 158 6.69 -15.66 -8.19
C ALA A 158 8.19 -15.85 -8.48
N GLN A 159 9.02 -14.84 -8.25
CA GLN A 159 10.48 -14.92 -8.48
C GLN A 159 11.19 -15.87 -7.52
N LEU A 160 10.62 -16.14 -6.35
CA LEU A 160 11.13 -17.13 -5.39
C LEU A 160 10.58 -18.54 -5.64
N GLY A 161 9.85 -18.75 -6.74
CA GLY A 161 9.29 -20.05 -7.13
C GLY A 161 7.93 -20.36 -6.54
N GLY A 162 7.26 -19.37 -5.94
CA GLY A 162 5.88 -19.47 -5.49
C GLY A 162 4.86 -19.28 -6.63
N PRO A 163 3.56 -19.41 -6.33
CA PRO A 163 2.51 -19.18 -7.31
C PRO A 163 2.43 -17.69 -7.69
N SER A 164 1.93 -17.42 -8.89
CA SER A 164 1.48 -16.10 -9.30
C SER A 164 -0.04 -16.03 -9.20
N TRP A 165 -0.58 -14.86 -8.90
CA TRP A 165 -2.02 -14.61 -8.84
C TRP A 165 -2.35 -13.24 -9.41
N ALA A 166 -3.63 -13.05 -9.73
CA ALA A 166 -4.16 -11.78 -10.15
C ALA A 166 -4.27 -10.83 -8.96
N VAL A 167 -3.57 -9.70 -9.01
CA VAL A 167 -3.61 -8.67 -7.95
C VAL A 167 -4.74 -7.70 -8.29
N PRO A 168 -5.77 -7.52 -7.44
CA PRO A 168 -6.73 -6.44 -7.63
C PRO A 168 -6.02 -5.09 -7.48
N LEU A 169 -6.29 -4.14 -8.36
CA LEU A 169 -5.59 -2.84 -8.45
C LEU A 169 -6.55 -1.65 -8.28
N GLY A 170 -6.01 -0.43 -8.20
CA GLY A 170 -6.75 0.81 -8.00
C GLY A 170 -6.71 1.34 -6.56
N ARG A 171 -5.74 0.89 -5.75
CA ARG A 171 -5.50 1.46 -4.42
C ARG A 171 -5.05 2.91 -4.53
N ARG A 172 -5.27 3.68 -3.48
CA ARG A 172 -4.86 5.08 -3.37
C ARG A 172 -3.93 5.23 -2.19
N ASP A 173 -2.97 6.14 -2.34
CA ASP A 173 -1.96 6.39 -1.32
C ASP A 173 -2.53 7.22 -0.17
N ALA A 174 -2.13 6.86 1.04
CA ALA A 174 -2.46 7.56 2.26
C ALA A 174 -1.75 8.91 2.35
N THR A 175 -2.36 9.82 3.11
CA THR A 175 -1.75 11.10 3.47
C THR A 175 -1.33 11.15 4.94
N THR A 176 -1.56 10.04 5.65
CA THR A 176 -1.33 9.86 7.08
C THR A 176 -0.77 8.48 7.33
N ALA A 177 0.06 8.34 8.35
CA ALA A 177 0.54 7.06 8.85
C ALA A 177 0.38 7.02 10.37
N SER A 178 0.47 5.83 10.95
CA SER A 178 0.21 5.65 12.38
C SER A 178 1.23 4.73 13.05
N ALA A 179 2.29 5.32 13.62
CA ALA A 179 3.26 4.59 14.43
C ALA A 179 2.60 3.86 15.62
N SER A 180 1.52 4.42 16.20
CA SER A 180 0.80 3.76 17.30
C SER A 180 0.08 2.50 16.83
N LEU A 181 -0.63 2.56 15.69
CA LEU A 181 -1.28 1.39 15.09
C LEU A 181 -0.24 0.36 14.64
N ALA A 182 0.89 0.80 14.08
CA ALA A 182 1.99 -0.11 13.75
C ALA A 182 2.52 -0.85 14.99
N ASN A 183 2.62 -0.17 16.14
CA ASN A 183 3.04 -0.81 17.38
C ASN A 183 1.97 -1.74 18.00
N SER A 184 0.68 -1.49 17.77
CA SER A 184 -0.41 -2.30 18.36
C SER A 184 -0.85 -3.46 17.47
N ASP A 185 -0.90 -3.27 16.16
CA ASP A 185 -1.57 -4.17 15.23
C ASP A 185 -0.62 -5.21 14.65
N LEU A 186 0.68 -4.88 14.55
CA LEU A 186 1.68 -5.80 14.03
C LEU A 186 2.08 -6.81 15.10
N PRO A 187 1.84 -8.12 14.88
CA PRO A 187 2.25 -9.13 15.85
C PRO A 187 3.78 -9.20 15.94
N GLY A 188 4.29 -9.24 17.16
CA GLY A 188 5.71 -9.43 17.42
C GLY A 188 6.17 -10.88 17.23
N PRO A 189 7.49 -11.13 17.13
CA PRO A 189 8.05 -12.47 16.98
C PRO A 189 7.79 -13.39 18.20
N THR A 190 7.40 -12.81 19.33
CA THR A 190 7.09 -13.50 20.59
C THR A 190 5.59 -13.58 20.89
N SER A 191 4.73 -13.21 19.94
CA SER A 191 3.27 -13.31 20.10
C SER A 191 2.82 -14.75 20.36
N SER A 192 1.91 -14.94 21.31
CA SER A 192 1.27 -16.24 21.54
C SER A 192 0.35 -16.62 20.38
N LEU A 193 0.03 -17.91 20.23
CA LEU A 193 -0.92 -18.38 19.20
C LEU A 193 -2.27 -17.65 19.29
N ASN A 194 -2.81 -17.46 20.50
CA ASN A 194 -4.05 -16.69 20.69
C ASN A 194 -3.88 -15.22 20.30
N GLY A 195 -2.72 -14.62 20.58
CA GLY A 195 -2.39 -13.27 20.14
C GLY A 195 -2.37 -13.15 18.61
N LEU A 196 -1.78 -14.13 17.92
CA LEU A 196 -1.75 -14.19 16.45
C LEU A 196 -3.15 -14.38 15.87
N LEU A 197 -3.94 -15.32 16.40
CA LEU A 197 -5.32 -15.54 15.95
C LEU A 197 -6.17 -14.27 16.09
N ASN A 198 -6.04 -13.56 17.22
CA ASN A 198 -6.76 -12.31 17.43
C ASN A 198 -6.30 -11.21 16.47
N ALA A 199 -4.99 -11.06 16.24
CA ALA A 199 -4.45 -10.05 15.32
C ALA A 199 -4.95 -10.26 13.88
N PHE A 200 -4.93 -11.50 13.38
CA PHE A 200 -5.43 -11.83 12.05
C PHE A 200 -6.96 -11.69 11.96
N SER A 201 -7.69 -12.14 12.98
CA SER A 201 -9.15 -11.98 13.02
C SER A 201 -9.58 -10.50 13.00
N ASN A 202 -8.82 -9.61 13.64
CA ASN A 202 -9.08 -8.16 13.60
C ASN A 202 -8.89 -7.55 12.20
N LYS A 203 -8.17 -8.24 11.31
CA LYS A 203 -8.00 -7.88 9.90
C LYS A 203 -8.94 -8.66 8.97
N GLY A 204 -9.91 -9.38 9.53
CA GLY A 204 -10.84 -10.22 8.77
C GLY A 204 -10.19 -11.47 8.16
N LEU A 205 -9.00 -11.84 8.62
CA LEU A 205 -8.24 -12.99 8.15
C LEU A 205 -8.52 -14.21 9.05
N SER A 206 -8.69 -15.36 8.41
CA SER A 206 -8.96 -16.63 9.09
C SER A 206 -7.70 -17.23 9.72
N SER A 207 -7.88 -18.26 10.54
CA SER A 207 -6.75 -19.06 11.05
C SER A 207 -5.97 -19.77 9.92
N THR A 208 -6.63 -20.05 8.79
CA THR A 208 -5.97 -20.62 7.61
C THR A 208 -5.06 -19.58 6.97
N ASP A 209 -5.53 -18.34 6.85
CA ASP A 209 -4.72 -17.22 6.33
C ASP A 209 -3.54 -16.92 7.26
N MET A 210 -3.75 -16.99 8.58
CA MET A 210 -2.67 -16.87 9.55
C MET A 210 -1.59 -17.93 9.32
N VAL A 211 -1.95 -19.21 9.17
CA VAL A 211 -0.96 -20.27 8.91
C VAL A 211 -0.26 -20.05 7.58
N ALA A 212 -1.00 -19.74 6.52
CA ALA A 212 -0.43 -19.51 5.19
C ALA A 212 0.54 -18.32 5.16
N LEU A 213 0.24 -17.24 5.88
CA LEU A 213 1.07 -16.03 5.94
C LEU A 213 2.17 -16.10 7.01
N SER A 214 2.06 -17.03 7.97
CA SER A 214 3.09 -17.29 8.98
C SER A 214 4.07 -18.39 8.56
N ASP A 215 3.83 -19.07 7.44
CA ASP A 215 4.71 -20.13 6.99
C ASP A 215 6.07 -19.57 6.57
N ARG A 216 7.01 -19.69 7.50
CA ARG A 216 8.38 -19.20 7.38
C ARG A 216 9.26 -20.18 6.61
N HIS A 217 8.74 -21.34 6.20
CA HIS A 217 9.48 -22.43 5.59
C HIS A 217 8.72 -23.01 4.39
N GLY A 218 8.96 -22.44 3.20
CA GLY A 218 8.62 -23.12 1.96
C GLY A 218 9.22 -24.53 1.97
N SER A 219 8.35 -25.53 2.10
CA SER A 219 8.69 -26.94 2.04
C SER A 219 9.25 -27.27 0.66
N ARG A 220 10.58 -27.16 0.52
CA ARG A 220 11.29 -27.79 -0.58
C ARG A 220 11.47 -29.27 -0.24
N SER A 221 10.39 -30.04 -0.37
CA SER A 221 10.44 -31.50 -0.50
C SER A 221 9.42 -31.95 -1.55
N SER A 222 9.78 -31.72 -2.81
CA SER A 222 9.26 -32.49 -3.94
C SER A 222 10.45 -32.95 -4.77
N THR A 223 11.27 -33.82 -4.20
CA THR A 223 12.06 -34.75 -5.02
C THR A 223 11.09 -35.79 -5.57
N ALA A 224 10.55 -35.50 -6.75
CA ALA A 224 10.06 -36.52 -7.66
C ALA A 224 11.20 -36.85 -8.64
N SER A 225 11.89 -37.95 -8.38
CA SER A 225 12.62 -38.77 -9.35
C SER A 225 12.80 -40.14 -8.74
#